data_AF-A0A6N3C9E4-F1
#
_entry.id   AF-A0A6N3C9E4-F1
#
_cell.length_a   1.000
_cell.length_b   1.000
_cell.length_c   1.000
_cell.angle_alpha   90.00
_cell.angle_beta   90.00
_cell.angle_gamma   90.00
#
_symmetry.space_group_name_H-M   'P 1'
#
loop_
_entity.id
_entity.type
_entity.pdbx_description
1 polymer ?
#
loop_
_entity_poly.entity_id
_entity_poly.type
_entity_poly.pdbx_seq_one_letter_code
_entity_poly.pdbx_strand_id
1 'polypeptide(L)'
;MKDKLFKIVLVVLSVLFVASCSKKMPEMPEEKKAYVADYLNDGFKGVDISKDGRLEKSDVDKIAANFNKPYDYNGEEVVNSLDTFFYGESFASPQDITLKNFVANFPSKTLDPEKDKSKIDELKKQNPNALKQTRENAKILKVDKDLVDAVLLKYANISSDDVTNKENVVYSKDDNSYYVMENDEEWAFEPVVCKVNSKEIILEDDIKSELKLIQKGGKFFIRSFELSPNACCE
;
A
#
# COMPACT_ATOMS: atom_id res chain seq x y z
N MET A 1 16.73 2.09 -52.37
CA MET A 1 15.84 2.53 -51.25
C MET A 1 15.42 1.34 -50.36
N LYS A 2 16.34 0.45 -49.96
CA LYS A 2 16.02 -0.70 -49.09
C LYS A 2 16.66 -0.65 -47.70
N ASP A 3 17.59 0.28 -47.46
CA ASP A 3 18.36 0.29 -46.20
C ASP A 3 17.86 1.26 -45.13
N LYS A 4 16.89 2.13 -45.45
CA LYS A 4 16.33 3.09 -44.46
C LYS A 4 15.12 2.53 -43.68
N LEU A 5 14.41 1.55 -44.23
CA LEU A 5 13.26 0.92 -43.56
C LEU A 5 13.69 -0.04 -42.44
N PHE A 6 14.85 -0.70 -42.57
CA PHE A 6 15.33 -1.65 -41.57
C PHE A 6 15.81 -0.99 -40.26
N LYS A 7 16.27 0.27 -40.30
CA LYS A 7 16.67 1.00 -39.09
C LYS A 7 15.50 1.56 -38.29
N ILE A 8 14.38 1.88 -38.94
CA ILE A 8 13.18 2.38 -38.25
C ILE A 8 12.45 1.24 -37.53
N VAL A 9 12.44 0.02 -38.09
CA VAL A 9 11.84 -1.16 -37.43
C VAL A 9 12.64 -1.56 -36.17
N LEU A 10 13.96 -1.41 -36.18
CA LEU A 10 14.81 -1.70 -35.00
C LEU A 10 14.69 -0.65 -33.89
N VAL A 11 14.47 0.62 -34.22
CA VAL A 11 14.30 1.69 -33.23
C VAL A 11 12.90 1.67 -32.59
N VAL A 12 11.88 1.21 -33.32
CA VAL A 12 10.52 1.05 -32.78
C VAL A 12 10.37 -0.21 -31.92
N LEU A 13 11.22 -1.24 -32.10
CA LEU A 13 11.29 -2.39 -31.17
C LEU A 13 12.08 -2.11 -29.88
N SER A 14 12.88 -1.05 -29.82
CA SER A 14 13.57 -0.61 -28.61
C SER A 14 12.73 0.29 -27.69
N VAL A 15 11.49 0.61 -28.07
CA VAL A 15 10.52 1.32 -27.22
C VAL A 15 9.36 0.36 -26.95
N LEU A 16 9.47 -0.45 -25.89
CA LEU A 16 8.37 -1.01 -25.07
C LEU A 16 8.77 -2.24 -24.23
N PHE A 17 10.02 -2.72 -24.32
CA PHE A 17 10.58 -3.55 -23.26
C PHE A 17 11.36 -2.67 -22.29
N VAL A 18 10.66 -1.75 -21.61
CA VAL A 18 11.04 -1.47 -20.23
C VAL A 18 10.94 -2.82 -19.58
N ALA A 19 12.07 -3.45 -19.30
CA ALA A 19 12.13 -4.69 -18.57
C ALA A 19 11.25 -4.47 -17.34
N SER A 20 10.05 -5.07 -17.36
CA SER A 20 9.33 -5.36 -16.14
C SER A 20 10.15 -6.47 -15.49
N CYS A 21 11.34 -6.10 -14.99
CA CYS A 21 11.95 -6.77 -13.87
C CYS A 21 10.90 -6.65 -12.79
N SER A 22 9.99 -7.62 -12.75
CA SER A 22 9.03 -7.76 -11.67
C SER A 22 9.89 -7.76 -10.42
N LYS A 23 9.74 -6.76 -9.57
CA LYS A 23 10.57 -6.65 -8.38
C LYS A 23 10.42 -7.96 -7.61
N LYS A 24 11.53 -8.57 -7.20
CA LYS A 24 11.49 -9.82 -6.43
C LYS A 24 10.86 -9.48 -5.07
N MET A 25 9.95 -10.35 -4.60
CA MET A 25 9.44 -10.25 -3.23
C MET A 25 10.60 -10.26 -2.24
N PRO A 26 10.67 -9.33 -1.28
CA PRO A 26 11.65 -9.36 -0.21
C PRO A 26 11.61 -10.70 0.53
N GLU A 27 12.75 -11.17 1.01
CA GLU A 27 12.81 -12.34 1.87
C GLU A 27 12.35 -11.93 3.26
N MET A 28 11.32 -12.61 3.78
CA MET A 28 10.73 -12.29 5.07
C MET A 28 10.51 -13.55 5.90
N PRO A 29 10.59 -13.43 7.24
CA PRO A 29 10.20 -14.50 8.15
C PRO A 29 8.75 -14.97 7.94
N GLU A 30 8.46 -16.23 8.24
CA GLU A 30 7.11 -16.82 8.05
C GLU A 30 6.03 -16.05 8.80
N GLU A 31 6.34 -15.57 10.02
CA GLU A 31 5.41 -14.78 10.84
C GLU A 31 4.98 -13.47 10.17
N LYS A 32 5.80 -12.91 9.27
CA LYS A 32 5.46 -11.69 8.51
C LYS A 32 4.76 -11.98 7.20
N LYS A 33 4.82 -13.22 6.70
CA LYS A 33 4.15 -13.60 5.44
C LYS A 33 2.64 -13.56 5.56
N ALA A 34 2.10 -13.85 6.75
CA ALA A 34 0.68 -13.72 7.04
C ALA A 34 0.17 -12.28 6.84
N TYR A 35 1.01 -11.29 7.16
CA TYR A 35 0.67 -9.88 7.01
C TYR A 35 0.58 -9.44 5.53
N VAL A 36 1.17 -10.19 4.59
CA VAL A 36 1.13 -9.92 3.14
C VAL A 36 0.26 -10.92 2.36
N ALA A 37 -0.76 -11.48 3.03
CA ALA A 37 -1.68 -12.44 2.46
C ALA A 37 -2.44 -11.89 1.23
N ASP A 38 -3.15 -12.76 0.51
CA ASP A 38 -3.83 -12.42 -0.75
C ASP A 38 -5.17 -11.70 -0.56
N TYR A 39 -5.37 -10.90 0.49
CA TYR A 39 -6.65 -10.25 0.87
C TYR A 39 -7.44 -9.70 -0.33
N LEU A 40 -6.77 -8.91 -1.18
CA LEU A 40 -7.40 -8.33 -2.37
C LEU A 40 -7.82 -9.40 -3.39
N ASN A 41 -6.98 -10.39 -3.69
CA ASN A 41 -7.32 -11.46 -4.64
C ASN A 41 -8.40 -12.39 -4.06
N ASP A 42 -8.32 -12.70 -2.77
CA ASP A 42 -9.29 -13.54 -2.06
C ASP A 42 -10.66 -12.88 -1.97
N GLY A 43 -10.72 -11.55 -1.85
CA GLY A 43 -11.96 -10.75 -1.93
C GLY A 43 -12.76 -10.98 -3.21
N PHE A 44 -12.09 -11.16 -4.34
CA PHE A 44 -12.75 -11.40 -5.64
C PHE A 44 -12.91 -12.90 -5.98
N LYS A 45 -12.49 -13.81 -5.11
CA LYS A 45 -12.55 -15.25 -5.39
C LYS A 45 -14.00 -15.72 -5.51
N GLY A 46 -14.34 -16.29 -6.66
CA GLY A 46 -15.70 -16.78 -6.93
C GLY A 46 -16.71 -15.68 -7.24
N VAL A 47 -16.26 -14.43 -7.44
CA VAL A 47 -17.06 -13.33 -7.96
C VAL A 47 -16.91 -13.27 -9.48
N ASP A 48 -18.03 -13.26 -10.21
CA ASP A 48 -18.05 -13.15 -11.67
C ASP A 48 -17.84 -11.70 -12.11
N ILE A 49 -16.57 -11.30 -12.22
CA ILE A 49 -16.15 -9.97 -12.69
C ILE A 49 -16.07 -9.88 -14.22
N SER A 50 -16.59 -10.85 -14.98
CA SER A 50 -16.55 -10.80 -16.45
C SER A 50 -17.61 -9.88 -17.04
N LYS A 51 -18.60 -9.50 -16.23
CA LYS A 51 -19.72 -8.65 -16.63
C LYS A 51 -19.37 -7.18 -16.42
N ASP A 52 -19.52 -6.38 -17.47
CA ASP A 52 -19.52 -4.92 -17.33
C ASP A 52 -20.77 -4.49 -16.55
N GLY A 53 -20.59 -3.57 -15.60
CA GLY A 53 -21.68 -3.00 -14.80
C GLY A 53 -21.45 -3.08 -13.30
N ARG A 54 -22.53 -2.89 -12.54
CA ARG A 54 -22.51 -2.96 -11.09
C ARG A 54 -22.75 -4.40 -10.63
N LEU A 55 -21.93 -4.88 -9.69
CA LEU A 55 -22.13 -6.20 -9.09
C LEU A 55 -23.33 -6.22 -8.14
N GLU A 56 -23.88 -7.41 -7.93
CA GLU A 56 -24.97 -7.63 -6.98
C GLU A 56 -24.49 -7.42 -5.54
N LYS A 57 -25.40 -7.04 -4.64
CA LYS A 57 -25.07 -6.80 -3.23
C LYS A 57 -24.37 -8.01 -2.58
N SER A 58 -24.83 -9.22 -2.88
CA SER A 58 -24.24 -10.46 -2.37
C SER A 58 -22.78 -10.68 -2.79
N ASP A 59 -22.37 -10.16 -3.95
CA ASP A 59 -20.98 -10.20 -4.40
C ASP A 59 -20.14 -9.11 -3.74
N VAL A 60 -20.71 -7.91 -3.57
CA VAL A 60 -20.05 -6.82 -2.84
C VAL A 60 -19.82 -7.19 -1.38
N ASP A 61 -20.82 -7.81 -0.73
CA ASP A 61 -20.72 -8.28 0.66
C ASP A 61 -19.58 -9.31 0.83
N LYS A 62 -19.31 -10.16 -0.19
CA LYS A 62 -18.17 -11.10 -0.17
C LYS A 62 -16.82 -10.36 -0.27
N ILE A 63 -16.75 -9.33 -1.11
CA ILE A 63 -15.54 -8.51 -1.25
C ILE A 63 -15.27 -7.80 0.08
N ALA A 64 -16.27 -7.09 0.62
CA ALA A 64 -16.19 -6.37 1.89
C ALA A 64 -15.75 -7.28 3.05
N ALA A 65 -16.32 -8.49 3.11
CA ALA A 65 -15.99 -9.46 4.15
C ALA A 65 -14.52 -9.90 4.15
N ASN A 66 -13.72 -9.65 3.12
CA ASN A 66 -12.28 -9.94 3.09
C ASN A 66 -11.41 -8.68 3.18
N PHE A 67 -12.00 -7.49 3.04
CA PHE A 67 -11.27 -6.22 3.05
C PHE A 67 -10.73 -5.86 4.43
N ASN A 68 -11.47 -6.16 5.50
CA ASN A 68 -11.11 -5.73 6.87
C ASN A 68 -11.01 -6.89 7.86
N LYS A 69 -11.03 -8.14 7.38
CA LYS A 69 -10.88 -9.28 8.26
C LYS A 69 -9.43 -9.46 8.70
N PRO A 70 -9.17 -9.51 10.01
CA PRO A 70 -7.94 -10.08 10.51
C PRO A 70 -7.81 -11.54 10.03
N TYR A 71 -6.58 -11.97 9.74
CA TYR A 71 -6.31 -13.34 9.33
C TYR A 71 -5.82 -14.15 10.53
N ASP A 72 -6.36 -15.35 10.72
CA ASP A 72 -5.79 -16.30 11.70
C ASP A 72 -4.59 -17.01 11.05
N TYR A 73 -3.40 -16.74 11.57
CA TYR A 73 -2.19 -17.45 11.20
C TYR A 73 -1.61 -18.18 12.40
N ASN A 74 -1.67 -19.51 12.36
CA ASN A 74 -1.21 -20.39 13.44
C ASN A 74 -1.84 -20.11 14.82
N GLY A 75 -3.09 -19.64 14.85
CA GLY A 75 -3.81 -19.30 16.09
C GLY A 75 -3.59 -17.86 16.57
N GLU A 76 -2.85 -17.04 15.81
CA GLU A 76 -2.67 -15.61 16.09
C GLU A 76 -3.42 -14.76 15.05
N GLU A 77 -4.14 -13.77 15.56
CA GLU A 77 -4.86 -12.81 14.72
C GLU A 77 -3.88 -11.77 14.15
N VAL A 78 -3.81 -11.69 12.82
CA VAL A 78 -2.92 -10.80 12.08
C VAL A 78 -3.73 -9.70 11.41
N VAL A 79 -3.32 -8.45 11.63
CA VAL A 79 -3.95 -7.26 11.06
C VAL A 79 -3.83 -7.28 9.52
N ASN A 80 -4.89 -6.84 8.85
CA ASN A 80 -4.92 -6.72 7.40
C ASN A 80 -4.11 -5.50 6.94
N SER A 81 -3.16 -5.69 6.02
CA SER A 81 -2.31 -4.61 5.52
C SER A 81 -2.96 -3.72 4.46
N LEU A 82 -4.15 -4.06 3.94
CA LEU A 82 -4.78 -3.34 2.85
C LEU A 82 -5.16 -1.90 3.25
N ASP A 83 -5.61 -1.71 4.49
CA ASP A 83 -5.99 -0.40 5.03
C ASP A 83 -4.83 0.60 5.11
N THR A 84 -3.58 0.11 5.12
CA THR A 84 -2.40 0.98 5.13
C THR A 84 -2.36 1.95 3.94
N PHE A 85 -3.02 1.61 2.83
CA PHE A 85 -3.10 2.47 1.64
C PHE A 85 -4.05 3.66 1.81
N PHE A 86 -5.12 3.53 2.61
CA PHE A 86 -6.22 4.50 2.60
C PHE A 86 -6.05 5.59 3.67
N TYR A 87 -4.99 5.50 4.45
CA TYR A 87 -4.84 6.28 5.66
C TYR A 87 -4.51 7.75 5.40
N GLY A 88 -5.54 8.59 5.49
CA GLY A 88 -5.42 10.05 5.59
C GLY A 88 -5.03 10.76 4.29
N GLU A 89 -5.15 10.13 3.12
CA GLU A 89 -4.86 10.80 1.85
C GLU A 89 -5.51 10.16 0.62
N SER A 90 -5.85 11.01 -0.34
CA SER A 90 -6.08 10.60 -1.73
C SER A 90 -4.74 10.48 -2.46
N PHE A 91 -4.63 9.50 -3.36
CA PHE A 91 -3.47 9.37 -4.24
C PHE A 91 -3.89 8.99 -5.67
N ALA A 92 -3.32 9.67 -6.66
CA ALA A 92 -3.60 9.42 -8.08
C ALA A 92 -2.84 8.19 -8.62
N SER A 93 -1.73 7.85 -7.98
CA SER A 93 -0.96 6.64 -8.19
C SER A 93 -0.31 6.17 -6.89
N PRO A 94 0.02 4.88 -6.72
CA PRO A 94 0.68 4.41 -5.49
C PRO A 94 2.04 5.07 -5.22
N GLN A 95 2.67 5.67 -6.24
CA GLN A 95 3.91 6.45 -6.08
C GLN A 95 3.68 7.80 -5.39
N ASP A 96 2.43 8.29 -5.33
CA ASP A 96 2.08 9.59 -4.77
C ASP A 96 1.68 9.51 -3.29
N ILE A 97 1.65 8.31 -2.69
CA ILE A 97 1.38 8.15 -1.26
C ILE A 97 2.43 8.88 -0.41
N THR A 98 2.03 9.36 0.76
CA THR A 98 2.90 9.85 1.81
C THR A 98 3.49 8.65 2.55
N LEU A 99 4.77 8.36 2.30
CA LEU A 99 5.44 7.18 2.86
C LEU A 99 5.36 7.14 4.40
N LYS A 100 5.42 8.30 5.08
CA LYS A 100 5.24 8.38 6.53
C LYS A 100 3.90 7.82 6.98
N ASN A 101 2.80 8.23 6.34
CA ASN A 101 1.46 7.82 6.72
C ASN A 101 1.29 6.33 6.48
N PHE A 102 1.71 5.86 5.32
CA PHE A 102 1.70 4.43 4.96
C PHE A 102 2.47 3.58 5.98
N VAL A 103 3.73 3.91 6.26
CA VAL A 103 4.64 3.14 7.14
C VAL A 103 4.15 3.09 8.59
N ALA A 104 3.58 4.18 9.11
CA ALA A 104 3.18 4.26 10.52
C ALA A 104 2.03 3.30 10.90
N ASN A 105 1.37 2.67 9.93
CA ASN A 105 0.27 1.73 10.14
C ASN A 105 0.68 0.25 10.17
N PHE A 106 1.98 -0.02 10.03
CA PHE A 106 2.51 -1.38 10.07
C PHE A 106 2.77 -1.84 11.51
N PRO A 107 2.76 -3.16 11.77
CA PRO A 107 3.29 -3.73 13.00
C PRO A 107 4.69 -3.20 13.27
N SER A 108 4.88 -2.65 14.47
CA SER A 108 6.06 -1.87 14.80
C SER A 108 6.58 -2.16 16.20
N LYS A 109 7.88 -1.90 16.38
CA LYS A 109 8.47 -1.76 17.72
C LYS A 109 8.54 -0.28 18.07
N THR A 110 8.33 0.06 19.32
CA THR A 110 8.41 1.45 19.77
C THR A 110 9.77 1.71 20.41
N LEU A 111 10.42 2.82 20.07
CA LEU A 111 11.63 3.24 20.78
C LEU A 111 11.28 3.79 22.17
N ASP A 112 12.13 3.49 23.14
CA ASP A 112 12.10 4.04 24.49
C ASP A 112 12.94 5.33 24.52
N PRO A 113 12.35 6.51 24.83
CA PRO A 113 13.07 7.78 24.78
C PRO A 113 14.31 7.85 25.68
N GLU A 114 14.35 7.09 26.77
CA GLU A 114 15.48 7.07 27.71
C GLU A 114 16.53 6.05 27.28
N LYS A 115 16.10 4.82 26.94
CA LYS A 115 17.03 3.74 26.58
C LYS A 115 17.63 3.91 25.19
N ASP A 116 16.86 4.46 24.25
CA ASP A 116 17.25 4.59 22.84
C ASP A 116 17.72 6.00 22.48
N LYS A 117 18.02 6.85 23.47
CA LYS A 117 18.38 8.26 23.30
C LYS A 117 19.43 8.50 22.22
N SER A 118 20.53 7.74 22.21
CA SER A 118 21.60 7.90 21.21
C SER A 118 21.09 7.66 19.79
N LYS A 119 20.27 6.62 19.59
CA LYS A 119 19.67 6.32 18.29
C LYS A 119 18.69 7.40 17.88
N ILE A 120 17.85 7.87 18.80
CA ILE A 120 16.89 8.96 18.54
C ILE A 120 17.63 10.24 18.11
N ASP A 121 18.73 10.59 18.77
CA ASP A 121 19.54 11.75 18.43
C ASP A 121 20.19 11.61 17.04
N GLU A 122 20.62 10.42 16.66
CA GLU A 122 21.11 10.13 15.30
C GLU A 122 20.02 10.26 14.24
N LEU A 123 18.83 9.71 14.50
CA LEU A 123 17.69 9.80 13.58
C LEU A 123 17.25 11.26 13.38
N LYS A 124 17.20 12.05 14.47
CA LYS A 124 16.89 13.50 14.41
C LYS A 124 17.90 14.30 13.59
N LYS A 125 19.17 13.91 13.57
CA LYS A 125 20.20 14.55 12.71
C LYS A 125 19.96 14.28 11.23
N GLN A 126 19.38 13.14 10.87
CA GLN A 126 19.06 12.80 9.48
C GLN A 126 17.84 13.56 9.00
N ASN A 127 16.77 13.60 9.80
CA ASN A 127 15.59 14.39 9.53
C ASN A 127 14.91 14.83 10.84
N PRO A 128 15.05 16.11 11.25
CA PRO A 128 14.48 16.58 12.51
C PRO A 128 12.95 16.64 12.48
N ASN A 129 12.34 16.77 11.30
CA ASN A 129 10.89 16.85 11.16
C ASN A 129 10.21 15.49 11.29
N ALA A 130 10.89 14.41 10.88
CA ALA A 130 10.35 13.05 10.93
C ALA A 130 10.02 12.56 12.33
N LEU A 131 10.69 13.10 13.35
CA LEU A 131 10.53 12.71 14.75
C LEU A 131 9.97 13.86 15.61
N LYS A 132 9.39 14.87 14.96
CA LYS A 132 8.75 15.98 15.67
C LYS A 132 7.46 15.47 16.30
N GLN A 133 7.39 15.48 17.62
CA GLN A 133 6.17 15.13 18.33
C GLN A 133 5.06 16.12 17.99
N THR A 134 3.94 15.58 17.51
CA THR A 134 2.70 16.31 17.24
C THR A 134 1.72 16.22 18.42
N ARG A 135 1.89 15.23 19.30
CA ARG A 135 1.09 15.01 20.52
C ARG A 135 1.94 14.54 21.70
N GLU A 136 1.41 14.75 22.90
CA GLU A 136 2.10 14.57 24.19
C GLU A 136 2.62 13.14 24.45
N ASN A 137 2.11 12.12 23.74
CA ASN A 137 2.51 10.72 23.92
C ASN A 137 2.87 10.01 22.61
N ALA A 138 3.16 10.76 21.54
CA ALA A 138 3.51 10.18 20.26
C ALA A 138 4.76 9.29 20.38
N LYS A 139 4.65 8.01 20.02
CA LYS A 139 5.76 7.07 19.99
C LYS A 139 6.51 7.17 18.67
N ILE A 140 7.82 6.88 18.74
CA ILE A 140 8.65 6.65 17.56
C ILE A 140 8.55 5.17 17.21
N LEU A 141 8.03 4.89 16.03
CA LEU A 141 7.83 3.54 15.51
C LEU A 141 9.04 3.12 14.69
N LYS A 142 9.51 1.90 14.92
CA LYS A 142 10.48 1.18 14.10
C LYS A 142 9.75 0.12 13.29
N VAL A 143 9.80 0.25 11.97
CA VAL A 143 9.07 -0.58 11.00
C VAL A 143 10.05 -1.22 10.03
N ASP A 144 9.92 -2.52 9.80
CA ASP A 144 10.79 -3.27 8.88
C ASP A 144 10.53 -2.86 7.42
N LYS A 145 11.59 -2.47 6.69
CA LYS A 145 11.48 -2.07 5.28
C LYS A 145 10.99 -3.20 4.39
N ASP A 146 11.41 -4.44 4.63
CA ASP A 146 11.05 -5.57 3.76
C ASP A 146 9.54 -5.86 3.83
N LEU A 147 8.93 -5.63 5.00
CA LEU A 147 7.49 -5.74 5.17
C LEU A 147 6.73 -4.66 4.38
N VAL A 148 7.20 -3.41 4.48
CA VAL A 148 6.64 -2.26 3.74
C VAL A 148 6.73 -2.51 2.23
N ASP A 149 7.90 -2.93 1.75
CA ASP A 149 8.13 -3.24 0.34
C ASP A 149 7.28 -4.42 -0.14
N ALA A 150 7.10 -5.45 0.69
CA ALA A 150 6.29 -6.59 0.32
C ALA A 150 4.80 -6.24 0.16
N VAL A 151 4.24 -5.42 1.05
CA VAL A 151 2.85 -4.92 0.92
C VAL A 151 2.71 -4.05 -0.34
N LEU A 152 3.62 -3.10 -0.55
CA LEU A 152 3.63 -2.24 -1.75
C LEU A 152 3.74 -3.05 -3.04
N LEU A 153 4.61 -4.05 -3.06
CA LEU A 153 4.78 -4.91 -4.22
C LEU A 153 3.53 -5.78 -4.45
N LYS A 154 2.94 -6.29 -3.37
CA LYS A 154 1.77 -7.17 -3.41
C LYS A 154 0.54 -6.48 -4.00
N TYR A 155 0.23 -5.28 -3.51
CA TYR A 155 -1.02 -4.60 -3.87
C TYR A 155 -0.83 -3.51 -4.91
N ALA A 156 0.36 -2.94 -5.08
CA ALA A 156 0.58 -1.82 -5.99
C ALA A 156 1.69 -2.07 -7.03
N ASN A 157 2.39 -3.21 -6.96
CA ASN A 157 3.49 -3.55 -7.86
C ASN A 157 4.60 -2.47 -7.91
N ILE A 158 4.87 -1.86 -6.75
CA ILE A 158 5.96 -0.89 -6.53
C ILE A 158 6.77 -1.29 -5.29
N SER A 159 7.85 -0.56 -4.99
CA SER A 159 8.50 -0.62 -3.67
C SER A 159 8.55 0.78 -3.05
N SER A 160 8.91 0.88 -1.78
CA SER A 160 9.04 2.17 -1.07
C SER A 160 10.06 3.10 -1.72
N ASP A 161 11.00 2.54 -2.49
CA ASP A 161 11.97 3.32 -3.25
C ASP A 161 11.32 4.11 -4.40
N ASP A 162 10.19 3.64 -4.95
CA ASP A 162 9.44 4.33 -6.01
C ASP A 162 8.52 5.44 -5.48
N VAL A 163 8.21 5.45 -4.19
CA VAL A 163 7.36 6.46 -3.58
C VAL A 163 8.05 7.82 -3.63
N THR A 164 7.33 8.85 -4.08
CA THR A 164 7.89 10.18 -4.32
C THR A 164 7.91 11.02 -3.03
N ASN A 165 6.85 10.95 -2.22
CA ASN A 165 6.77 11.66 -0.95
C ASN A 165 7.39 10.85 0.19
N LYS A 166 8.66 11.15 0.49
CA LYS A 166 9.42 10.56 1.61
C LYS A 166 9.64 11.55 2.75
N GLU A 167 8.79 12.57 2.86
CA GLU A 167 8.88 13.52 3.96
C GLU A 167 8.51 12.85 5.28
N ASN A 168 9.06 13.39 6.37
CA ASN A 168 8.75 12.97 7.75
C ASN A 168 8.94 11.48 8.07
N VAL A 169 9.80 10.79 7.32
CA VAL A 169 10.27 9.43 7.60
C VAL A 169 11.79 9.37 7.55
N VAL A 170 12.40 8.54 8.39
CA VAL A 170 13.84 8.26 8.36
C VAL A 170 14.06 6.79 8.04
N TYR A 171 14.93 6.49 7.07
CA TYR A 171 15.38 5.13 6.80
C TYR A 171 16.78 4.91 7.38
N SER A 172 16.94 3.90 8.24
CA SER A 172 18.25 3.47 8.74
C SER A 172 18.67 2.18 8.04
N LYS A 173 19.82 2.25 7.34
CA LYS A 173 20.40 1.10 6.66
C LYS A 173 20.93 0.04 7.62
N ASP A 174 21.39 0.46 8.80
CA ASP A 174 22.04 -0.43 9.78
C ASP A 174 21.11 -1.53 10.29
N ASP A 175 19.81 -1.27 10.30
CA ASP A 175 18.80 -2.20 10.76
C ASP A 175 17.63 -2.39 9.79
N ASN A 176 17.83 -1.99 8.53
CA ASN A 176 16.86 -2.09 7.44
C ASN A 176 15.43 -1.65 7.84
N SER A 177 15.33 -0.51 8.53
CA SER A 177 14.06 -0.08 9.12
C SER A 177 13.73 1.38 8.84
N TYR A 178 12.44 1.65 8.70
CA TYR A 178 11.87 2.98 8.76
C TYR A 178 11.57 3.40 10.19
N TYR A 179 11.72 4.70 10.42
CA TYR A 179 11.45 5.39 11.67
C TYR A 179 10.50 6.55 11.40
N VAL A 180 9.34 6.51 12.05
CA VAL A 180 8.26 7.50 11.90
C VAL A 180 7.64 7.79 13.25
N MET A 181 7.08 8.99 13.42
CA MET A 181 6.11 9.21 14.49
C MET A 181 4.82 8.45 14.16
N GLU A 182 4.20 7.86 15.18
CA GLU A 182 2.86 7.26 15.06
C GLU A 182 1.82 8.24 14.50
N ASN A 183 0.79 7.69 13.86
CA ASN A 183 -0.37 8.45 13.36
C ASN A 183 -1.49 8.54 14.43
N ASP A 184 -2.48 9.38 14.14
CA ASP A 184 -3.55 9.79 15.08
C ASP A 184 -4.98 9.37 14.66
N GLU A 185 -5.18 8.68 13.54
CA GLU A 185 -6.50 8.54 12.89
C GLU A 185 -6.84 7.10 12.47
N GLU A 186 -7.66 6.37 13.20
CA GLU A 186 -8.08 5.04 12.71
C GLU A 186 -9.17 5.19 11.64
N TRP A 187 -8.86 4.76 10.41
CA TRP A 187 -9.87 4.59 9.36
C TRP A 187 -9.63 3.31 8.57
N ALA A 188 -10.73 2.61 8.27
CA ALA A 188 -10.76 1.41 7.45
C ALA A 188 -11.72 1.63 6.28
N PHE A 189 -11.31 1.21 5.08
CA PHE A 189 -12.14 1.35 3.88
C PHE A 189 -13.05 0.12 3.75
N GLU A 190 -14.37 0.33 3.77
CA GLU A 190 -15.34 -0.76 3.67
C GLU A 190 -16.15 -0.64 2.37
N PRO A 191 -15.92 -1.48 1.35
CA PRO A 191 -16.62 -1.33 0.07
C PRO A 191 -18.08 -1.77 0.17
N VAL A 192 -19.01 -0.91 -0.27
CA VAL A 192 -20.45 -1.18 -0.35
C VAL A 192 -20.98 -1.14 -1.78
N VAL A 193 -20.15 -0.71 -2.74
CA VAL A 193 -20.42 -0.79 -4.17
C VAL A 193 -19.19 -1.33 -4.91
N CYS A 194 -19.42 -2.18 -5.90
CA CYS A 194 -18.41 -2.57 -6.88
C CYS A 194 -18.94 -2.33 -8.31
N LYS A 195 -18.23 -1.48 -9.07
CA LYS A 195 -18.46 -1.24 -10.50
C LYS A 195 -17.31 -1.88 -11.27
N VAL A 196 -17.63 -2.73 -12.23
CA VAL A 196 -16.66 -3.39 -13.10
C VAL A 196 -16.83 -2.87 -14.52
N ASN A 197 -15.72 -2.57 -15.18
CA ASN A 197 -15.70 -2.35 -16.61
C ASN A 197 -14.47 -3.03 -17.23
N SER A 198 -14.43 -3.11 -18.56
CA SER A 198 -13.32 -3.70 -19.33
C SER A 198 -11.89 -3.26 -18.99
N LYS A 199 -11.69 -2.15 -18.25
CA LYS A 199 -10.38 -1.59 -17.93
C LYS A 199 -10.06 -1.57 -16.43
N GLU A 200 -11.06 -1.45 -15.58
CA GLU A 200 -10.87 -1.24 -14.14
C GLU A 200 -12.06 -1.72 -13.31
N ILE A 201 -11.77 -1.95 -12.03
CA ILE A 201 -12.76 -2.19 -10.98
C ILE A 201 -12.74 -0.99 -10.05
N ILE A 202 -13.91 -0.46 -9.73
CA ILE A 202 -14.09 0.67 -8.82
C ILE A 202 -14.90 0.17 -7.62
N LEU A 203 -14.27 0.23 -6.45
CA LEU A 203 -14.91 -0.01 -5.17
C LEU A 203 -15.24 1.34 -4.54
N GLU A 204 -16.43 1.48 -3.97
CA GLU A 204 -16.89 2.69 -3.30
C GLU A 204 -17.45 2.32 -1.92
N ASP A 205 -17.07 3.10 -0.89
CA ASP A 205 -17.56 2.95 0.48
C ASP A 205 -18.84 3.78 0.74
N ASP A 206 -19.38 3.71 1.95
CA ASP A 206 -20.63 4.41 2.31
C ASP A 206 -20.52 5.94 2.25
N ILE A 207 -19.32 6.50 2.46
CA ILE A 207 -19.08 7.94 2.40
C ILE A 207 -18.68 8.44 1.00
N LYS A 208 -18.61 7.53 0.02
CA LYS A 208 -18.29 7.74 -1.40
C LYS A 208 -16.81 7.97 -1.71
N SER A 209 -15.91 7.43 -0.91
CA SER A 209 -14.50 7.31 -1.29
C SER A 209 -14.38 6.21 -2.36
N GLU A 210 -13.47 6.38 -3.32
CA GLU A 210 -13.30 5.44 -4.43
C GLU A 210 -11.90 4.80 -4.44
N LEU A 211 -11.86 3.47 -4.39
CA LEU A 211 -10.67 2.67 -4.67
C LEU A 211 -10.75 2.12 -6.09
N LYS A 212 -9.74 2.45 -6.92
CA LYS A 212 -9.65 1.96 -8.31
C LYS A 212 -8.58 0.88 -8.39
N LEU A 213 -8.97 -0.25 -8.97
CA LEU A 213 -8.12 -1.43 -9.15
C LEU A 213 -7.96 -1.75 -10.63
N ILE A 214 -6.80 -2.29 -10.99
CA ILE A 214 -6.54 -2.88 -12.31
C ILE A 214 -6.26 -4.36 -12.18
N GLN A 215 -6.67 -5.14 -13.19
CA GLN A 215 -6.35 -6.55 -13.27
C GLN A 215 -5.16 -6.77 -14.22
N LYS A 216 -4.12 -7.46 -13.76
CA LYS A 216 -2.95 -7.82 -14.58
C LYS A 216 -2.46 -9.21 -14.20
N GLY A 217 -2.35 -10.10 -15.19
CA GLY A 217 -1.85 -11.46 -14.96
C GLY A 217 -2.67 -12.25 -13.93
N GLY A 218 -3.99 -12.06 -13.88
CA GLY A 218 -4.88 -12.72 -12.94
C GLY A 218 -4.84 -12.19 -11.50
N LYS A 219 -4.13 -11.07 -11.26
CA LYS A 219 -4.07 -10.40 -9.94
C LYS A 219 -4.66 -9.00 -10.01
N PHE A 220 -5.14 -8.50 -8.89
CA PHE A 220 -5.59 -7.13 -8.73
C PHE A 220 -4.49 -6.25 -8.14
N PHE A 221 -4.40 -5.02 -8.63
CA PHE A 221 -3.49 -4.00 -8.12
C PHE A 221 -4.23 -2.69 -7.90
N ILE A 222 -3.94 -2.04 -6.79
CA ILE A 222 -4.35 -0.67 -6.47
C ILE A 222 -3.74 0.27 -7.49
N ARG A 223 -4.61 1.07 -8.11
CA ARG A 223 -4.24 2.11 -9.07
C ARG A 223 -4.31 3.49 -8.47
N SER A 224 -5.37 3.78 -7.72
CA SER A 224 -5.58 5.08 -7.10
C SER A 224 -6.61 4.96 -6.00
N PHE A 225 -6.62 5.96 -5.13
CA PHE A 225 -7.63 6.12 -4.10
C PHE A 225 -8.04 7.59 -4.01
N GLU A 226 -9.35 7.83 -3.95
CA GLU A 226 -9.92 9.15 -3.83
C GLU A 226 -10.82 9.20 -2.59
N LEU A 227 -10.36 9.91 -1.57
CA LEU A 227 -11.12 10.17 -0.37
C LEU A 227 -12.33 11.06 -0.70
N SER A 228 -13.50 10.69 -0.19
CA SER A 228 -14.69 11.53 -0.36
C SER A 228 -14.47 12.93 0.22
N PRO A 229 -14.92 14.00 -0.45
CA PRO A 229 -14.95 15.35 0.13
C PRO A 229 -15.77 15.43 1.43
N ASN A 230 -16.66 14.46 1.67
CA ASN A 230 -17.47 14.38 2.89
C ASN A 230 -16.77 13.62 4.03
N ALA A 231 -15.62 12.98 3.78
CA ALA A 231 -14.91 12.19 4.77
C ALA A 231 -14.28 13.01 5.92
N CYS A 232 -14.04 14.30 5.69
CA CYS A 232 -13.49 15.21 6.70
C CYS A 232 -14.58 15.97 7.50
N CYS A 233 -15.84 15.56 7.37
CA CYS A 233 -17.00 16.25 7.93
C CYS A 233 -17.81 15.34 8.87
N GLU A 234 -17.17 14.76 9.88
CA GLU A 234 -17.86 14.26 11.09
C GLU A 234 -17.17 14.78 12.36
#